data_AF-A0A2K8V9S8-F1
#
_entry.id   AF-A0A2K8V9S8-F1
#
_cell.length_a   1.000
_cell.length_b   1.000
_cell.length_c   1.000
_cell.angle_alpha   90.00
_cell.angle_beta   90.00
_cell.angle_gamma   90.00
#
_symmetry.space_group_name_H-M   'P 1'
#
loop_
_entity.id
_entity.type
_entity.pdbx_description
1 polymer ?
#
loop_
_entity_poly.entity_id
_entity_poly.type
_entity_poly.pdbx_seq_one_letter_code
_entity_poly.pdbx_strand_id
1 'polypeptide(L)' 'MSNNKSLLTIILLIVCVTLLGFPLDMMPPDAALYGSIAQEMQLNNDFVNLYSLDKDLLDRPHLPF' A
#
# COMPACT_ATOMS: atom_id res chain seq x y z
N MET A 1 -34.52 -8.85 -8.62
CA MET A 1 -33.77 -7.84 -9.41
C MET A 1 -33.15 -6.71 -8.60
N SER A 2 -33.58 -6.42 -7.35
CA SER A 2 -33.10 -5.25 -6.55
C SER A 2 -31.71 -5.42 -5.91
N ASN A 3 -31.38 -6.63 -5.43
CA ASN A 3 -30.15 -6.87 -4.65
C ASN A 3 -28.85 -6.52 -5.38
N ASN A 4 -28.74 -6.82 -6.67
CA ASN A 4 -27.50 -6.57 -7.43
C ASN A 4 -27.21 -5.07 -7.60
N LYS A 5 -28.27 -4.25 -7.74
CA LYS A 5 -28.13 -2.79 -7.86
C LYS A 5 -27.68 -2.19 -6.53
N SER A 6 -28.27 -2.62 -5.42
CA SER A 6 -27.87 -2.17 -4.09
C SER A 6 -26.43 -2.57 -3.75
N LEU A 7 -26.02 -3.80 -4.08
CA LEU A 7 -24.66 -4.28 -3.86
C LEU A 7 -23.65 -3.49 -4.70
N LEU A 8 -23.99 -3.19 -5.96
CA LEU A 8 -23.15 -2.35 -6.82
C LEU A 8 -23.00 -0.92 -6.29
N THR A 9 -24.08 -0.33 -5.75
CA THR A 9 -24.01 0.98 -5.10
C THR A 9 -23.09 0.97 -3.87
N ILE A 10 -23.14 -0.09 -3.07
CA ILE A 10 -22.26 -0.23 -1.89
C ILE A 10 -20.80 -0.35 -2.32
N ILE A 11 -20.50 -1.19 -3.33
CA ILE A 11 -19.13 -1.32 -3.87
C ILE A 11 -18.63 0.02 -4.39
N LEU A 12 -19.46 0.74 -5.16
CA LEU A 12 -19.10 2.05 -5.69
C LEU A 12 -18.76 3.02 -4.55
N LEU A 13 -19.58 3.03 -3.49
CA LEU A 13 -19.34 3.88 -2.33
C LEU A 13 -18.03 3.54 -1.62
N ILE A 14 -17.73 2.24 -1.44
CA ILE A 14 -16.46 1.79 -0.86
C ILE A 14 -15.29 2.30 -1.70
N VAL A 15 -15.32 2.08 -3.02
CA VAL A 15 -14.26 2.55 -3.93
C VAL A 15 -14.07 4.06 -3.85
N CYS A 16 -15.16 4.83 -3.89
CA CYS A 16 -15.10 6.29 -3.78
C CYS A 16 -14.48 6.75 -2.46
N VAL A 17 -14.89 6.16 -1.33
CA VAL A 17 -14.35 6.52 -0.01
C VAL A 17 -12.86 6.14 0.09
N THR A 18 -12.46 4.96 -0.41
CA THR A 18 -11.07 4.53 -0.42
C THR A 18 -10.19 5.45 -1.27
N LEU A 19 -10.67 5.88 -2.44
CA LEU A 19 -9.94 6.81 -3.30
C LEU A 19 -9.78 8.19 -2.65
N LEU A 20 -10.83 8.68 -1.97
CA LEU A 20 -10.77 9.95 -1.23
C LEU A 20 -9.83 9.89 -0.02
N GLY A 21 -9.62 8.71 0.56
CA GLY A 21 -8.68 8.48 1.66
C GLY A 21 -7.23 8.29 1.23
N PHE A 22 -6.94 8.13 -0.06
CA PHE A 22 -5.58 7.90 -0.58
C PHE A 22 -4.57 9.03 -0.28
N PRO A 23 -4.91 10.33 -0.34
CA PRO A 23 -3.95 11.41 -0.07
C PRO A 23 -3.79 11.72 1.42
N LEU A 24 -4.37 10.92 2.32
CA LEU A 24 -4.17 11.08 3.76
C LEU A 24 -2.75 10.65 4.15
N ASP A 25 -2.24 11.24 5.24
CA ASP A 25 -0.91 10.90 5.75
C ASP A 25 -0.80 9.41 6.11
N MET A 26 0.39 8.85 5.86
CA MET A 26 0.69 7.46 6.20
C MET A 26 0.65 7.27 7.71
N MET A 27 -0.16 6.31 8.16
CA MET A 27 -0.23 5.96 9.58
C MET A 27 1.03 5.19 10.01
N PRO A 28 1.84 5.73 10.94
CA PRO A 28 3.02 5.01 11.46
C PRO A 28 2.61 3.82 12.36
N PRO A 29 3.46 2.79 12.52
CA PRO A 29 4.80 2.66 11.95
C PRO A 29 4.82 1.95 10.59
N ASP A 30 3.83 1.10 10.31
CA ASP A 30 3.90 0.14 9.21
C ASP A 30 3.74 0.79 7.83
N ALA A 31 2.77 1.70 7.66
CA ALA A 31 2.56 2.34 6.36
C ALA A 31 3.75 3.23 5.97
N ALA A 32 4.34 3.92 6.94
CA ALA A 32 5.54 4.71 6.75
C ALA A 32 6.76 3.83 6.39
N LEU A 33 6.92 2.68 7.06
CA LEU A 33 7.99 1.71 6.78
C LEU A 33 7.88 1.14 5.35
N TYR A 34 6.70 0.65 4.96
CA TYR A 34 6.53 0.13 3.60
C TYR A 34 6.65 1.22 2.55
N GLY A 35 6.19 2.44 2.85
CA GLY A 35 6.39 3.61 1.99
C GLY A 35 7.87 3.95 1.78
N SER A 36 8.69 3.92 2.84
CA SER A 36 10.13 4.16 2.71
C SER A 36 10.86 3.05 1.96
N ILE A 37 10.48 1.78 2.18
CA ILE A 37 11.05 0.65 1.43
C ILE A 37 10.70 0.77 -0.05
N ALA A 38 9.42 1.06 -0.38
CA ALA A 38 8.94 1.34 -1.74
C ALA A 38 9.75 2.43 -2.44
N GLN A 39 10.02 3.52 -1.72
CA GLN A 39 10.82 4.63 -2.22
C GLN A 39 12.26 4.22 -2.48
N GLU A 40 12.92 3.50 -1.56
CA GLU A 40 14.31 3.04 -1.73
C GLU A 40 14.47 2.10 -2.93
N MET A 41 13.56 1.14 -3.12
CA MET A 41 13.63 0.24 -4.28
C MET A 41 13.50 1.02 -5.60
N GLN A 42 12.59 2.00 -5.64
CA GLN A 42 12.39 2.84 -6.83
C GLN A 42 13.60 3.74 -7.11
N LEU A 43 14.23 4.31 -6.08
CA LEU A 43 15.40 5.18 -6.23
C LEU A 43 16.65 4.39 -6.66
N ASN A 44 16.82 3.16 -6.16
CA ASN A 44 18.00 2.33 -6.44
C ASN A 44 17.80 1.35 -7.59
N ASN A 45 16.57 1.23 -8.13
CA ASN A 45 16.18 0.23 -9.13
C ASN A 45 16.51 -1.21 -8.68
N ASP A 46 16.40 -1.46 -7.38
CA ASP A 46 16.58 -2.76 -6.73
C ASP A 46 15.26 -3.20 -6.13
N PHE A 47 14.56 -4.10 -6.83
CA PHE A 47 13.29 -4.68 -6.39
C PHE A 47 13.45 -6.07 -5.80
N VAL A 48 14.70 -6.54 -5.67
CA VAL A 48 15.01 -7.86 -5.13
C VAL A 48 15.37 -7.74 -3.67
N ASN A 49 16.20 -6.77 -3.29
CA ASN A 49 16.63 -6.57 -1.92
C ASN A 49 15.78 -5.50 -1.23
N LEU A 50 15.39 -5.75 0.02
CA LEU A 50 14.59 -4.84 0.81
C LEU A 50 15.47 -4.10 1.81
N TYR A 51 15.53 -2.78 1.69
CA TYR A 51 16.30 -1.94 2.59
C TYR A 51 15.38 -1.01 3.38
N SER A 52 15.65 -0.86 4.67
CA SER A 52 15.10 0.21 5.51
C SER A 52 16.20 0.76 6.38
N LEU A 53 16.37 2.09 6.38
CA LEU A 53 17.40 2.77 7.17
C LEU A 53 18.80 2.13 6.95
N ASP A 54 19.16 1.89 5.68
CA ASP A 54 20.41 1.24 5.25
C ASP A 54 20.64 -0.18 5.78
N LYS A 55 19.60 -0.82 6.33
CA LYS A 55 19.65 -2.21 6.81
C LYS A 55 18.80 -3.12 5.93
N ASP A 56 19.40 -4.24 5.55
CA ASP A 56 18.72 -5.32 4.84
C ASP A 56 17.63 -5.96 5.72
N LEU A 57 16.44 -6.13 5.15
CA LEU A 57 15.22 -6.59 5.81
C LEU A 57 14.90 -8.04 5.46
N LEU A 58 15.82 -8.94 5.80
CA LEU A 58 15.71 -10.39 5.59
C LEU A 58 14.50 -11.05 6.29
N ASP A 59 13.92 -10.38 7.29
CA ASP A 59 12.76 -10.87 8.04
C ASP A 59 11.44 -10.77 7.24
N ARG A 60 11.42 -10.01 6.14
CA ARG A 60 10.23 -9.82 5.30
C ARG A 60 10.42 -10.54 3.96
N PRO A 61 9.35 -11.09 3.36
CA PRO A 61 9.44 -11.64 2.02
C PRO A 61 9.81 -10.52 1.02
N HIS A 62 10.73 -10.83 0.10
CA HIS A 62 11.22 -9.94 -0.96
C HIS A 62 10.14 -9.54 -2.00
N LEU A 63 8.91 -10.02 -1.84
CA LEU A 63 7.71 -9.56 -2.54
C LEU A 63 6.72 -9.01 -1.50
N PRO A 64 6.86 -7.73 -1.09
CA PRO A 64 5.96 -7.12 -0.11
C PRO A 64 4.64 -6.60 -0.74
N PHE A 65 4.55 -6.52 -2.07
CA PHE A 65 3.45 -5.94 -2.84
C PHE A 65 3.19 -6.74 -4.13
#